data_AF-A0A9X2HPF4-F1
#
_entry.id   AF-A0A9X2HPF4-F1
#
_cell.length_a   1.000
_cell.length_b   1.000
_cell.length_c   1.000
_cell.angle_alpha   90.00
_cell.angle_beta   90.00
_cell.angle_gamma   90.00
#
_symmetry.space_group_name_H-M   'P 1'
#
loop_
_entity.id
_entity.type
_entity.pdbx_description
1 polymer ?
#
loop_
_entity_poly.entity_id
_entity_poly.type
_entity_poly.pdbx_seq_one_letter_code
_entity_poly.pdbx_strand_id
1 'polypeptide(L)' 'MARTPIPRTAVETLHIVAGLVVAAAMTWAAAWAYPLGRDVIWWCGAGAMVATVLMGVGPLRRARAHDRQRA' A
#
# COMPACT_ATOMS: atom_id res chain seq x y z
N MET A 1 27.31 12.97 14.13
CA MET A 1 26.75 11.92 13.23
C MET A 1 25.34 11.59 13.72
N ALA A 2 24.36 12.41 13.32
CA ALA A 2 22.97 12.22 13.74
C ALA A 2 22.38 11.07 12.93
N ARG A 3 22.27 9.88 13.52
CA ARG A 3 21.39 8.84 13.00
C ARG A 3 19.98 9.35 13.21
N THR A 4 19.32 9.80 12.15
CA THR A 4 17.88 10.02 12.16
C THR A 4 17.22 8.71 12.59
N PRO A 5 16.53 8.66 13.75
CA PRO A 5 15.78 7.46 14.10
C PRO A 5 14.56 7.45 13.19
N ILE A 6 14.67 6.76 12.04
CA ILE A 6 13.53 6.59 11.14
C ILE A 6 12.42 5.96 11.98
N PRO A 7 11.27 6.64 12.17
CA PRO A 7 10.21 6.10 12.99
C PRO A 7 9.72 4.83 12.32
N ARG A 8 9.51 3.75 13.10
CA ARG A 8 9.06 2.44 12.61
C ARG A 8 7.85 2.53 11.67
N THR A 9 6.98 3.51 11.92
CA THR A 9 5.83 3.88 11.09
C THR A 9 6.20 4.30 9.67
N ALA A 10 7.32 5.00 9.45
CA ALA A 10 7.77 5.38 8.11
C ALA A 10 8.23 4.16 7.30
N VAL A 11 8.92 3.21 7.92
CA VAL A 11 9.32 1.95 7.28
C VAL A 11 8.11 1.08 6.94
N GLU A 12 7.12 1.04 7.84
CA GLU A 12 5.89 0.27 7.62
C GLU A 12 5.03 0.88 6.50
N THR A 13 4.94 2.21 6.46
CA THR A 13 4.28 2.94 5.36
C THR A 13 5.01 2.70 4.04
N LEU A 14 6.35 2.70 4.04
CA LEU A 14 7.15 2.41 2.86
C LEU A 14 6.88 1.01 2.30
N HIS A 15 6.71 0.00 3.16
CA HIS A 15 6.37 -1.36 2.72
C HIS A 15 4.96 -1.44 2.12
N ILE A 16 3.97 -0.73 2.68
CA ILE A 16 2.63 -0.66 2.11
C ILE A 16 2.66 0.00 0.73
N VAL A 17 3.38 1.11 0.60
CA VAL A 17 3.54 1.82 -0.68
C VAL A 17 4.28 0.95 -1.69
N ALA A 18 5.35 0.26 -1.28
CA ALA A 18 6.09 -0.65 -2.15
C ALA A 18 5.21 -1.81 -2.64
N GLY A 19 4.40 -2.41 -1.77
CA GLY A 19 3.44 -3.45 -2.14
C GLY A 19 2.39 -2.96 -3.14
N LEU A 20 1.87 -1.74 -2.93
CA LEU A 20 0.92 -1.10 -3.84
C LEU A 20 1.52 -0.84 -5.22
N VAL A 21 2.76 -0.36 -5.27
CA VAL A 21 3.50 -0.12 -6.52
C VAL A 21 3.74 -1.42 -7.28
N VAL A 22 4.13 -2.49 -6.59
CA VAL A 22 4.31 -3.82 -7.21
C VAL A 22 2.98 -4.36 -7.76
N ALA A 23 1.89 -4.22 -7.01
CA ALA A 23 0.55 -4.64 -7.46
C ALA A 23 0.10 -3.86 -8.71
N ALA A 24 0.36 -2.56 -8.75
CA ALA A 24 0.08 -1.72 -9.92
C ALA A 24 0.92 -2.13 -11.14
N ALA A 25 2.22 -2.38 -10.95
CA ALA A 25 3.11 -2.82 -12.02
C ALA A 25 2.67 -4.18 -12.61
N MET A 26 2.30 -5.14 -11.75
CA MET A 26 1.78 -6.44 -12.17
C MET A 26 0.44 -6.32 -12.93
N THR A 27 -0.49 -5.51 -12.42
CA THR A 27 -1.79 -5.27 -13.08
C THR A 27 -1.59 -4.63 -14.45
N TRP A 28 -0.68 -3.65 -14.54
CA TRP A 28 -0.34 -2.98 -15.78
C TRP A 28 0.32 -3.92 -16.79
N ALA A 29 1.26 -4.77 -16.34
CA ALA A 29 1.89 -5.79 -17.19
C ALA A 29 0.86 -6.80 -17.72
N ALA A 30 -0.08 -7.25 -16.89
CA ALA A 30 -1.16 -8.15 -17.30
C ALA A 30 -2.11 -7.49 -18.32
N ALA A 31 -2.47 -6.22 -18.09
CA ALA A 31 -3.32 -5.43 -18.99
C ALA A 31 -2.67 -5.15 -20.37
N TRP A 32 -1.34 -5.14 -20.42
CA TRP A 32 -0.56 -5.05 -21.66
C TRP A 32 -0.51 -6.38 -22.41
N ALA A 33 -0.33 -7.50 -21.70
CA ALA A 33 -0.26 -8.82 -22.29
C ALA A 33 -1.60 -9.33 -22.86
N TYR A 34 -2.73 -8.95 -22.26
CA TYR A 34 -4.05 -9.42 -22.70
C TYR A 34 -5.06 -8.27 -22.87
N PRO A 35 -5.08 -7.60 -24.04
CA PRO A 35 -5.86 -6.38 -24.25
C PRO A 35 -7.37 -6.60 -24.31
N LEU A 36 -7.86 -7.82 -24.59
CA LEU A 36 -9.29 -8.14 -24.66
C LEU A 36 -9.94 -8.23 -23.27
N GLY A 37 -9.18 -8.61 -22.24
CA GLY A 37 -9.64 -8.73 -20.85
C GLY A 37 -9.25 -7.55 -19.95
N ARG A 38 -8.82 -6.44 -20.54
CA ARG A 38 -8.20 -5.31 -19.83
C ARG A 38 -9.09 -4.73 -18.72
N ASP A 39 -10.41 -4.70 -18.96
CA ASP A 39 -11.40 -4.16 -18.02
C ASP A 39 -11.46 -4.98 -16.72
N VAL A 40 -11.53 -6.31 -16.86
CA VAL A 40 -11.56 -7.24 -15.71
C VAL A 40 -10.24 -7.21 -14.94
N ILE A 41 -9.11 -7.14 -15.65
CA ILE A 41 -7.77 -7.05 -15.04
C ILE A 41 -7.65 -5.77 -14.20
N TRP A 42 -8.16 -4.65 -14.70
CA TRP A 42 -8.19 -3.40 -13.95
C TRP A 42 -9.12 -3.47 -12.74
N TRP A 43 -10.30 -4.09 -12.86
CA TRP A 43 -11.20 -4.28 -11.71
C TRP A 43 -10.59 -5.16 -10.62
N CYS A 44 -9.99 -6.29 -10.98
CA CYS A 44 -9.28 -7.16 -10.05
C CYS A 44 -8.07 -6.45 -9.41
N GLY A 45 -7.28 -5.73 -10.22
CA GLY A 45 -6.12 -4.97 -9.75
C GLY A 45 -6.51 -3.82 -8.82
N ALA A 46 -7.56 -3.08 -9.14
CA ALA A 46 -8.13 -2.06 -8.28
C ALA A 46 -8.62 -2.66 -6.95
N GLY A 47 -9.29 -3.82 -7.01
CA GLY A 47 -9.69 -4.58 -5.81
C GLY A 47 -8.49 -4.97 -4.94
N ALA A 48 -7.41 -5.46 -5.54
CA ALA A 48 -6.18 -5.82 -4.83
C ALA A 48 -5.48 -4.59 -4.21
N MET A 49 -5.48 -3.45 -4.91
CA MET A 49 -4.96 -2.18 -4.39
C MET A 49 -5.78 -1.69 -3.19
N VAL A 50 -7.11 -1.73 -3.29
CA VAL A 50 -8.02 -1.38 -2.19
C VAL A 50 -7.80 -2.29 -0.99
N ALA A 51 -7.70 -3.61 -1.19
CA ALA A 51 -7.41 -4.56 -0.12
C ALA A 51 -6.05 -4.30 0.54
N THR A 52 -5.02 -3.99 -0.25
CA THR A 52 -3.68 -3.64 0.23
C THR A 52 -3.72 -2.39 1.11
N VAL A 53 -4.44 -1.35 0.68
CA VAL A 53 -4.65 -0.13 1.46
C VAL A 53 -5.41 -0.43 2.75
N LEU A 54 -6.50 -1.20 2.68
CA LEU A 54 -7.30 -1.56 3.86
C LEU A 54 -6.49 -2.36 4.90
N MET A 55 -5.63 -3.30 4.48
CA MET A 55 -4.68 -3.96 5.37
C MET A 55 -3.68 -2.96 5.98
N GLY A 56 -3.24 -1.97 5.20
CA GLY A 56 -2.34 -0.90 5.65
C GLY A 56 -2.96 0.15 6.59
N VAL A 57 -4.28 0.27 6.66
CA VAL A 57 -4.96 1.24 7.56
C VAL A 57 -4.85 0.83 9.05
N GLY A 58 -4.67 -0.45 9.34
CA GLY A 58 -4.49 -0.98 10.71
C GLY A 58 -3.33 -0.33 11.49
N PRO A 59 -2.09 -0.28 10.94
CA PRO A 59 -0.97 0.40 11.59
C PRO A 59 -1.17 1.92 11.71
N LEU A 60 -1.85 2.56 10.75
CA LEU A 60 -2.18 4.00 10.81
C LEU A 60 -3.14 4.31 11.98
N ARG A 61 -4.12 3.43 12.22
CA ARG A 61 -5.03 3.52 13.38
C ARG A 61 -4.30 3.34 14.72
N ARG A 62 -3.33 2.42 14.80
CA ARG A 62 -2.51 2.23 16.01
C ARG A 62 -1.62 3.44 16.29
N ALA A 63 -1.02 4.04 15.27
CA ALA A 63 -0.22 5.25 15.42
C ALA A 63 -1.06 6.43 15.93
N ARG A 64 -2.26 6.62 15.37
CA ARG A 64 -3.23 7.63 15.83
C ARG A 64 -3.70 7.38 17.28
N ALA A 65 -3.85 6.13 17.69
CA ALA A 65 -4.24 5.78 19.07
C ALA A 65 -3.13 6.09 20.09
N HIS A 66 -1.86 5.88 19.73
CA HIS A 66 -0.72 6.27 20.56
C HIS A 66 -0.57 7.79 20.68
N ASP A 67 -0.87 8.54 19.63
CA ASP A 67 -0.82 10.00 19.63
C ASP A 67 -1.91 10.60 20.52
N ARG A 68 -3.11 10.00 20.53
CA ARG A 68 -4.24 10.44 21.36
C ARG A 68 -4.08 10.15 22.86
N GLN A 69 -3.18 9.25 23.24
CA GLN A 69 -2.87 8.96 24.64
C GLN A 69 -1.78 9.87 25.22
N ARG A 70 -1.12 10.67 24.38
CA ARG A 70 -0.07 11.62 24.76
C ARG A 70 -0.54 13.09 24.79
N ALA A 71 -1.77 13.37 24.36
CA ALA A 71 -2.43 14.67 24.50
C ALA A 71 -3.41 14.62 25.68
#